data_AF-A0A2G9TAP4-F1
#
_entry.id   AF-A0A2G9TAP4-F1
#
_cell.length_a   1.000
_cell.length_b   1.000
_cell.length_c   1.000
_cell.angle_alpha   90.00
_cell.angle_beta   90.00
_cell.angle_gamma   90.00
#
_symmetry.space_group_name_H-M   'P 1'
#
loop_
_entity.id
_entity.type
_entity.pdbx_description
1 polymer ?
#
loop_
_entity_poly.entity_id
_entity_poly.type
_entity_poly.pdbx_seq_one_letter_code
_entity_poly.pdbx_strand_id
1 'polypeptide(L)'
;MRGATTSQCFYSRDSHASATDYVEFSGGKEEDKQINQRYICARYPFVEEGEFVMSASRPLVITHVSSGDPKNRGILMEYMTIDVGCGGVFSQSSGTISSPNYPDKYLPHMHCVYQIQVTW
;
A
#
# COMPACT_ATOMS: atom_id res chain seq x y z
N MET A 1 -20.21 -26.63 -11.57
CA MET A 1 -19.18 -25.58 -11.76
C MET A 1 -19.89 -24.32 -12.20
N ARG A 2 -20.11 -23.35 -11.30
CA ARG A 2 -20.75 -22.08 -11.67
C ARG A 2 -19.69 -21.18 -12.30
N GLY A 3 -19.82 -20.93 -13.60
CA GLY A 3 -18.95 -19.99 -14.30
C GLY A 3 -19.06 -18.61 -13.65
N ALA A 4 -17.93 -18.08 -13.18
CA ALA A 4 -17.85 -16.70 -12.76
C ALA A 4 -18.01 -15.83 -14.01
N THR A 5 -19.21 -15.31 -14.25
CA THR A 5 -19.40 -14.17 -15.14
C THR A 5 -18.62 -13.01 -14.53
N THR A 6 -17.45 -12.71 -15.10
CA THR A 6 -16.67 -11.53 -14.77
C THR A 6 -17.52 -10.30 -15.03
N SER A 7 -18.11 -9.73 -13.98
CA SER A 7 -18.63 -8.37 -14.01
C SER A 7 -17.46 -7.47 -14.41
N GLN A 8 -17.56 -6.82 -15.57
CA GLN A 8 -16.49 -6.00 -16.13
C GLN A 8 -16.04 -4.97 -15.10
N CYS A 9 -14.86 -5.21 -14.53
CA CYS A 9 -14.12 -4.21 -13.76
C CYS A 9 -13.56 -3.23 -14.80
N PHE A 10 -14.05 -2.00 -14.81
CA PHE A 10 -13.54 -0.97 -15.71
C PHE A 10 -12.31 -0.33 -15.07
N TYR A 11 -11.11 -0.80 -15.44
CA TYR A 11 -9.88 -0.06 -15.18
C TYR A 11 -9.81 1.12 -16.16
N SER A 12 -10.54 2.18 -15.84
CA SER A 12 -10.56 3.40 -16.65
C SER A 12 -9.93 4.53 -15.86
N ARG A 13 -8.66 4.79 -16.17
CA ARG A 13 -7.84 5.86 -15.58
C ARG A 13 -8.46 7.24 -15.84
N ASP A 14 -9.19 7.40 -16.93
CA ASP A 14 -9.79 8.67 -17.37
C ASP A 14 -11.04 9.07 -16.57
N SER A 15 -11.68 8.11 -15.89
CA SER A 15 -12.90 8.35 -15.08
C SER A 15 -12.62 8.42 -13.57
N HIS A 16 -11.35 8.54 -13.15
CA HIS A 16 -10.98 8.58 -11.73
C HIS A 16 -11.69 9.68 -10.93
N ALA A 17 -11.86 10.86 -11.52
CA ALA A 17 -12.43 12.01 -10.82
C ALA A 17 -13.95 11.87 -10.61
N SER A 18 -14.67 11.26 -11.56
CA SER A 18 -16.13 11.19 -11.58
C SER A 18 -16.70 9.86 -11.11
N ALA A 19 -15.85 8.87 -10.80
CA ALA A 19 -16.35 7.57 -10.36
C ALA A 19 -17.13 7.70 -9.05
N THR A 20 -18.10 6.81 -8.87
CA THR A 20 -18.97 6.78 -7.69
C THR A 20 -18.75 5.54 -6.83
N ASP A 21 -18.03 4.55 -7.36
CA ASP A 21 -17.66 3.32 -6.67
C ASP A 21 -16.14 3.17 -6.71
N TYR A 22 -15.49 3.15 -5.54
CA TYR A 22 -14.04 3.06 -5.43
C TYR A 22 -13.57 2.66 -4.03
N VAL A 23 -12.31 2.25 -3.97
CA VAL A 23 -11.53 2.13 -2.73
C VAL A 23 -10.37 3.11 -2.80
N GLU A 24 -10.14 3.88 -1.76
CA GLU A 24 -8.99 4.75 -1.63
C GLU A 24 -8.19 4.34 -0.41
N PHE A 25 -6.87 4.30 -0.58
CA PHE A 25 -5.96 4.14 0.53
C PHE A 25 -5.34 5.50 0.83
N SER A 26 -5.16 5.80 2.10
CA SER A 26 -4.43 6.97 2.56
C SER A 26 -3.53 6.58 3.73
N GLY A 27 -2.25 6.91 3.63
CA GLY A 27 -1.24 6.66 4.64
C GLY A 27 -0.92 7.91 5.45
N GLY A 28 -0.12 7.74 6.50
CA GLY A 28 0.35 8.84 7.35
C GLY A 28 1.38 9.75 6.68
N LYS A 29 2.05 9.31 5.61
CA LYS A 29 3.06 10.08 4.88
C LYS A 29 2.63 10.38 3.45
N GLU A 30 2.90 11.60 2.99
CA GLU A 30 2.66 12.06 1.62
C GLU A 30 3.54 11.32 0.58
N GLU A 31 4.66 10.76 1.04
CA GLU A 31 5.63 10.01 0.23
C GLU A 31 5.10 8.65 -0.25
N ASP A 32 4.08 8.10 0.42
CA ASP A 32 3.46 6.80 0.09
C ASP A 32 2.54 6.89 -1.16
N LYS A 33 2.92 7.66 -2.19
CA LYS A 33 2.09 8.03 -3.37
C LYS A 33 1.57 6.85 -4.19
N GLN A 34 2.25 5.71 -4.16
CA GLN A 34 1.80 4.49 -4.86
C GLN A 34 0.62 3.84 -4.13
N ILE A 35 0.57 4.01 -2.83
CA ILE A 35 -0.44 3.46 -1.93
C ILE A 35 -1.57 4.44 -1.84
N ASN A 36 -1.25 5.73 -1.70
CA ASN A 36 -2.18 6.85 -1.54
C ASN A 36 -2.92 7.15 -2.85
N GLN A 37 -3.67 6.18 -3.34
CA GLN A 37 -4.39 6.23 -4.59
C GLN A 37 -5.79 5.66 -4.44
N ARG A 38 -6.63 6.13 -5.36
CA ARG A 38 -7.98 5.66 -5.56
C ARG A 38 -7.99 4.53 -6.59
N TYR A 39 -8.76 3.48 -6.34
CA TYR A 39 -8.89 2.29 -7.16
C TYR A 39 -10.35 2.03 -7.50
N ILE A 40 -10.63 1.89 -8.79
CA ILE A 40 -11.95 1.54 -9.32
C ILE A 40 -11.84 0.08 -9.75
N CYS A 41 -12.33 -0.82 -8.91
CA CYS A 41 -12.31 -2.27 -9.13
C CYS A 41 -10.91 -2.93 -9.13
N ALA A 42 -10.06 -2.62 -8.14
CA ALA A 42 -8.81 -3.34 -7.99
C ALA A 42 -9.02 -4.78 -7.50
N ARG A 43 -8.36 -5.72 -8.17
CA ARG A 43 -8.23 -7.10 -7.70
C ARG A 43 -6.90 -7.22 -6.98
N TYR A 44 -6.90 -7.92 -5.85
CA TYR A 44 -5.67 -8.19 -5.13
C TYR A 44 -4.72 -9.11 -5.92
N PRO A 45 -3.40 -8.84 -5.92
CA PRO A 45 -2.72 -7.68 -5.33
C PRO A 45 -2.93 -6.39 -6.14
N PHE A 46 -2.97 -5.24 -5.45
CA PHE A 46 -3.27 -3.92 -6.03
C PHE A 46 -2.17 -3.42 -7.00
N VAL A 47 -1.90 -4.06 -8.15
CA VAL A 47 -0.83 -3.60 -9.05
C VAL A 47 -1.03 -3.93 -10.52
N GLU A 48 -0.44 -3.06 -11.35
CA GLU A 48 -0.07 -3.27 -12.74
C GLU A 48 0.86 -4.49 -12.96
N GLU A 49 1.52 -5.06 -11.94
CA GLU A 49 2.48 -6.19 -12.14
C GLU A 49 2.54 -7.24 -10.99
N GLY A 50 1.62 -7.21 -10.03
CA GLY A 50 1.49 -8.28 -9.02
C GLY A 50 2.30 -8.15 -7.73
N GLU A 51 2.91 -7.02 -7.39
CA GLU A 51 3.65 -6.82 -6.13
C GLU A 51 2.74 -6.45 -4.92
N PHE A 52 3.21 -6.68 -3.69
CA PHE A 52 2.44 -6.32 -2.50
C PHE A 52 2.61 -4.82 -2.21
N VAL A 53 1.50 -4.09 -2.04
CA VAL A 53 1.52 -2.67 -1.66
C VAL A 53 1.62 -2.55 -0.13
N MET A 54 2.64 -1.84 0.38
CA MET A 54 2.95 -1.78 1.82
C MET A 54 3.09 -0.36 2.36
N SER A 55 2.21 0.06 3.28
CA SER A 55 2.36 1.37 3.95
C SER A 55 3.64 1.41 4.78
N ALA A 56 4.49 2.42 4.55
CA ALA A 56 5.70 2.64 5.35
C ALA A 56 5.41 3.31 6.71
N SER A 57 4.15 3.73 6.93
CA SER A 57 3.74 4.49 8.11
C SER A 57 2.37 4.06 8.66
N ARG A 58 2.11 4.40 9.92
CA ARG A 58 0.80 4.26 10.59
C ARG A 58 0.19 5.65 10.80
N PRO A 59 -1.13 5.84 10.63
CA PRO A 59 -2.13 4.84 10.20
C PRO A 59 -2.15 4.66 8.67
N LEU A 60 -2.55 3.46 8.22
CA LEU A 60 -3.09 3.26 6.88
C LEU A 60 -4.62 3.24 7.01
N VAL A 61 -5.28 4.12 6.27
CA VAL A 61 -6.73 4.29 6.24
C VAL A 61 -7.25 3.81 4.90
N ILE A 62 -8.32 3.02 4.93
CA ILE A 62 -8.95 2.45 3.75
C ILE A 62 -10.37 3.02 3.69
N THR A 63 -10.67 3.78 2.65
CA THR A 63 -11.95 4.41 2.41
C THR A 63 -12.66 3.70 1.26
N HIS A 64 -13.78 3.05 1.55
CA HIS A 64 -14.66 2.50 0.52
C HIS A 64 -15.84 3.44 0.27
N VAL A 65 -16.03 3.82 -0.98
CA VAL A 65 -17.17 4.64 -1.42
C VAL A 65 -17.96 3.85 -2.44
N SER A 66 -19.29 3.85 -2.28
CA SER A 66 -20.20 3.20 -3.21
C SER A 66 -21.37 4.09 -3.58
N SER A 67 -21.81 3.97 -4.82
CA SER A 67 -23.03 4.57 -5.37
C SER A 67 -24.32 4.03 -4.74
N GLY A 68 -24.25 2.89 -4.03
CA GLY A 68 -25.40 2.19 -3.49
C GLY A 68 -26.12 1.29 -4.50
N ASP A 69 -25.56 1.06 -5.70
CA ASP A 69 -26.11 0.10 -6.67
C ASP A 69 -26.14 -1.30 -6.03
N PRO A 70 -27.30 -1.97 -5.96
CA PRO A 70 -27.42 -3.33 -5.41
C PRO A 70 -26.61 -4.39 -6.18
N LYS A 71 -26.10 -4.08 -7.37
CA LYS A 71 -25.16 -4.93 -8.12
C LYS A 71 -23.73 -4.84 -7.58
N ASN A 72 -23.38 -3.79 -6.85
CA ASN A 72 -22.08 -3.67 -6.22
C ASN A 72 -22.00 -4.68 -5.07
N ARG A 73 -21.08 -5.64 -5.20
CA ARG A 73 -20.87 -6.71 -4.20
C ARG A 73 -19.94 -6.32 -3.07
N GLY A 74 -19.46 -5.07 -3.07
CA GLY A 74 -18.50 -4.56 -2.11
C GLY A 74 -17.09 -5.05 -2.38
N ILE A 75 -16.29 -5.08 -1.30
CA ILE A 75 -14.86 -5.39 -1.35
C ILE A 75 -14.54 -6.60 -0.48
N LEU A 76 -13.56 -7.39 -0.93
CA LEU A 76 -12.93 -8.43 -0.14
C LEU A 76 -11.42 -8.22 -0.22
N MET A 77 -10.77 -8.14 0.93
CA MET A 77 -9.33 -7.95 1.01
C MET A 77 -8.73 -8.70 2.19
N GLU A 78 -7.49 -9.13 2.01
CA GLU A 78 -6.64 -9.68 3.06
C GLU A 78 -5.51 -8.68 3.34
N TYR A 79 -5.24 -8.42 4.61
CA TYR A 79 -4.17 -7.53 5.02
C TYR A 79 -3.40 -8.15 6.20
N MET A 80 -2.14 -7.76 6.34
CA MET A 80 -1.34 -8.08 7.51
C MET A 80 -0.54 -6.87 7.97
N THR A 81 -0.40 -6.72 9.28
CA THR A 81 0.49 -5.71 9.86
C THR A 81 1.85 -6.35 10.13
N ILE A 82 2.90 -5.77 9.57
CA ILE A 82 4.27 -6.24 9.76
C ILE A 82 5.04 -5.15 10.52
N ASP A 83 5.56 -5.45 11.70
CA ASP A 83 6.43 -4.56 12.49
C ASP A 83 7.90 -4.60 12.02
N VAL A 84 8.10 -4.72 10.71
CA VAL A 84 9.43 -4.69 10.09
C VAL A 84 9.64 -3.28 9.56
N GLY A 85 9.96 -2.37 10.48
CA GLY A 85 10.38 -1.01 10.16
C GLY A 85 11.87 -0.95 9.83
N CYS A 86 12.29 0.15 9.20
CA CYS A 86 13.69 0.45 8.92
C CYS A 86 13.97 1.93 9.00
N GLY A 87 15.23 2.28 9.23
CA GLY A 87 15.61 3.66 9.51
C GLY A 87 15.65 3.99 10.99
N GLY A 88 15.94 5.25 11.30
CA GLY A 88 16.11 5.77 12.66
C GLY A 88 17.25 6.77 12.75
N VAL A 89 17.46 7.33 13.95
CA VAL A 89 18.58 8.24 14.23
C VAL A 89 19.68 7.48 14.96
N PHE A 90 20.91 7.56 14.46
CA PHE A 90 22.08 6.87 14.97
C PHE A 90 23.06 7.91 15.49
N SER A 91 23.34 7.87 16.79
CA SER A 91 24.25 8.81 17.45
C SER A 91 25.60 8.20 17.83
N GLN A 92 25.79 6.91 17.56
CA GLN A 92 27.02 6.21 17.90
C GLN A 92 28.14 6.63 16.94
N SER A 93 29.37 6.76 17.46
CA SER A 93 30.57 7.05 16.67
C SER A 93 30.95 5.92 15.72
N SER A 94 30.44 4.72 15.94
CA SER A 94 30.57 3.55 15.05
C SER A 94 29.37 2.61 15.21
N GLY A 95 29.11 1.78 14.20
CA GLY A 95 28.01 0.82 14.20
C GLY A 95 27.82 0.14 12.85
N THR A 96 26.78 -0.70 12.73
CA THR A 96 26.43 -1.37 11.48
C THR A 96 24.95 -1.18 11.19
N ILE A 97 24.64 -0.83 9.94
CA ILE A 97 23.28 -0.72 9.42
C ILE A 97 23.08 -1.86 8.43
N SER A 98 22.04 -2.66 8.63
CA SER A 98 21.63 -3.71 7.71
C SER A 98 20.23 -3.45 7.19
N SER A 99 19.94 -3.97 5.99
CA SER A 99 18.58 -3.99 5.50
C SER A 99 17.70 -4.83 6.43
N PRO A 100 16.41 -4.52 6.53
CA PRO A 100 15.46 -5.40 7.20
C PRO A 100 15.52 -6.80 6.63
N ASN A 101 15.39 -7.78 7.50
CA ASN A 101 15.40 -9.20 7.15
C ASN A 101 16.75 -9.75 6.65
N TYR A 102 17.84 -8.98 6.67
CA TYR A 102 19.17 -9.49 6.31
C TYR A 102 19.54 -10.73 7.16
N PRO A 103 20.09 -11.82 6.57
CA PRO A 103 20.61 -11.96 5.21
C PRO A 103 19.57 -12.30 4.13
N ASP A 104 18.30 -12.51 4.52
CA ASP A 104 17.21 -12.78 3.61
C ASP A 104 16.75 -11.52 2.85
N LYS A 105 15.86 -11.71 1.88
CA LYS A 105 15.32 -10.60 1.09
C LYS A 105 14.46 -9.68 1.95
N TYR A 106 14.70 -8.37 1.80
CA TYR A 106 13.84 -7.33 2.34
C TYR A 106 12.50 -7.30 1.56
N LEU A 107 11.48 -6.69 2.16
CA LEU A 107 10.15 -6.59 1.54
C LEU A 107 10.17 -5.59 0.36
N PRO A 108 9.41 -5.83 -0.72
CA PRO A 108 9.32 -4.88 -1.82
C PRO A 108 8.76 -3.52 -1.34
N HIS A 109 9.18 -2.45 -2.01
CA HIS A 109 8.74 -1.06 -1.76
C HIS A 109 8.98 -0.52 -0.33
N MET A 110 9.92 -1.08 0.43
CA MET A 110 10.33 -0.48 1.71
C MET A 110 11.05 0.86 1.49
N HIS A 111 10.62 1.90 2.22
CA HIS A 111 11.29 3.19 2.27
C HIS A 111 11.96 3.41 3.64
N CYS A 112 13.30 3.32 3.68
CA CYS A 112 14.10 3.39 4.89
C CYS A 112 14.92 4.67 4.96
N VAL A 113 14.88 5.38 6.10
CA VAL A 113 15.66 6.60 6.31
C VAL A 113 16.53 6.47 7.56
N TYR A 114 17.85 6.41 7.38
CA TYR A 114 18.82 6.33 8.46
C TYR A 114 19.53 7.68 8.60
N GLN A 115 19.36 8.35 9.73
CA GLN A 115 19.97 9.65 10.02
C GLN A 115 21.11 9.48 11.01
N ILE A 116 22.34 9.80 10.61
CA ILE A 116 23.52 9.64 11.47
C ILE A 116 23.94 11.01 12.02
N GLN A 117 23.96 11.16 13.34
CA GLN A 117 24.32 12.39 14.05
C GLN A 117 25.36 12.09 15.12
N VAL A 118 26.64 12.24 14.78
CA VAL A 118 27.76 12.05 15.72
C VAL A 118 28.10 13.38 16.37
N THR A 119 28.07 13.43 17.71
CA THR A 119 28.65 14.53 18.49
C THR A 119 30.11 14.20 18.76
N TRP A 120 31.01 15.07 18.31
CA TRP A 120 32.45 14.95 18.49
C TRP A 120 32.89 15.39 19.88
#